data_AF-A0A010Z7Q1-F1
#
_entry.id   AF-A0A010Z7Q1-F1
#
_cell.length_a   1.000
_cell.length_b   1.000
_cell.length_c   1.000
_cell.angle_alpha   90.00
_cell.angle_beta   90.00
_cell.angle_gamma   90.00
#
_symmetry.space_group_name_H-M   'P 1'
#
loop_
_entity.id
_entity.type
_entity.pdbx_description
1 polymer ?
#
loop_
_entity_poly.entity_id
_entity_poly.type
_entity_poly.pdbx_seq_one_letter_code
_entity_poly.pdbx_strand_id
1 'polypeptide(L)'
;MKPYTLPGMKKCASAALACGILFSGTFYGDAFTPSTYAAADSVNVQASQTQSVDWNKPEKIAMLQKLAMSSWAAGDFYSDPDNARYQAVKAASDQCYALLLDSTSSTSKLNAASVTLDSALTSYIEEYIRDASLLERQTFQMVRMLNASIGTTPGTYPQSAADSMFTIIDQAQAVAYDETATVQQFRQEYRNYIDGAAALRDAMHFDRAEKQDALGVKRQEAEQLAAGQANDADVQKLLNDFRAQANGLESLLDGTSGLLAVEAAERNVQTTYDKLAEAALLSAELAQARKMLDSPKGIRSGQYPSSAFGELRKAINKSALTLSRTSTQAQLKEARTTLAEAVVRFQSTLR
;
A
#
# COMPACT_ATOMS: atom_id res chain seq x y z
N MET A 1 -51.78 11.59 -9.71
CA MET A 1 -51.05 12.75 -9.17
C MET A 1 -51.48 12.99 -7.73
N LYS A 2 -50.65 12.55 -6.78
CA LYS A 2 -50.58 12.93 -5.36
C LYS A 2 -49.16 12.56 -4.89
N PRO A 3 -48.57 13.30 -3.93
CA PRO A 3 -47.13 13.53 -3.87
C PRO A 3 -46.35 12.42 -3.14
N TYR A 4 -45.10 12.26 -3.57
CA TYR A 4 -44.05 11.48 -2.91
C TYR A 4 -43.71 12.08 -1.54
N THR A 5 -43.71 11.24 -0.51
CA THR A 5 -43.14 11.50 0.81
C THR A 5 -42.03 10.48 1.09
N LEU A 6 -40.80 10.97 1.28
CA LEU A 6 -39.64 10.21 1.75
C LEU A 6 -39.74 9.96 3.27
N PRO A 7 -39.45 8.74 3.74
CA PRO A 7 -38.85 8.50 5.05
C PRO A 7 -37.47 7.85 4.82
N GLY A 8 -36.38 8.18 5.50
CA GLY A 8 -36.18 8.81 6.80
C GLY A 8 -34.89 8.20 7.33
N MET A 9 -33.81 9.00 7.31
CA MET A 9 -32.51 8.65 7.89
C MET A 9 -32.66 8.25 9.36
N LYS A 10 -32.16 7.06 9.74
CA LYS A 10 -31.87 6.74 11.15
C LYS A 10 -30.56 5.96 11.28
N LYS A 11 -29.56 6.69 11.80
CA LYS A 11 -28.62 6.32 12.88
C LYS A 11 -27.79 5.05 12.68
N CYS A 12 -26.58 5.23 12.15
CA CYS A 12 -25.46 4.32 12.39
C CYS A 12 -25.10 4.35 13.88
N ALA A 13 -25.20 3.20 14.53
CA ALA A 13 -24.69 2.97 15.87
C ALA A 13 -23.19 2.63 15.77
N SER A 14 -22.38 3.40 16.49
CA SER A 14 -20.95 3.21 16.64
C SER A 14 -20.67 1.95 17.46
N ALA A 15 -20.01 0.95 16.87
CA ALA A 15 -19.40 -0.14 17.60
C ALA A 15 -17.96 0.26 17.97
N ALA A 16 -17.75 0.59 19.25
CA ALA A 16 -16.43 0.80 19.82
C ALA A 16 -15.75 -0.55 20.05
N LEU A 17 -14.63 -0.80 19.35
CA LEU A 17 -13.78 -1.96 19.58
C LEU A 17 -12.56 -1.49 20.38
N ALA A 18 -12.63 -1.71 21.69
CA ALA A 18 -11.56 -1.46 22.64
C ALA A 18 -10.61 -2.68 22.64
N CYS A 19 -9.40 -2.51 22.09
CA CYS A 19 -8.30 -3.42 22.34
C CYS A 19 -7.35 -2.79 23.35
N GLY A 20 -7.55 -3.12 24.63
CA GLY A 20 -6.55 -2.94 25.66
C GLY A 20 -5.50 -4.04 25.54
N ILE A 21 -4.23 -3.66 25.42
CA ILE A 21 -3.11 -4.56 25.66
C ILE A 21 -2.31 -3.97 26.81
N LEU A 22 -2.44 -4.64 27.96
CA LEU A 22 -1.58 -4.51 29.13
C LEU A 22 -0.25 -5.21 28.81
N PHE A 23 0.84 -4.46 28.74
CA PHE A 23 2.19 -5.03 28.86
C PHE A 23 2.76 -4.62 30.22
N SER A 24 2.67 -5.54 31.18
CA SER A 24 3.49 -5.55 32.38
C SER A 24 4.84 -6.19 32.04
N GLY A 25 5.92 -5.41 32.12
CA GLY A 25 7.28 -5.90 31.94
C GLY A 25 8.23 -5.12 32.84
N THR A 26 8.55 -5.72 33.99
CA THR A 26 9.56 -5.30 34.96
C THR A 26 10.94 -5.25 34.32
N PHE A 27 11.60 -4.09 34.34
CA PHE A 27 13.03 -3.96 34.04
C PHE A 27 13.80 -3.65 35.32
N TYR A 28 14.75 -4.53 35.64
CA TYR A 28 15.81 -4.33 36.63
C TYR A 28 16.82 -3.30 36.12
N GLY A 29 17.37 -2.51 37.05
CA GLY A 29 18.31 -1.43 36.78
C GLY A 29 19.80 -1.83 36.76
N ASP A 30 20.62 -0.78 36.87
CA ASP A 30 22.09 -0.68 36.92
C ASP A 30 22.82 -0.65 35.55
N ALA A 31 23.78 0.24 35.26
CA ALA A 31 24.37 1.34 36.01
C ALA A 31 24.94 2.42 35.06
N PHE A 32 25.07 3.63 35.60
CA PHE A 32 25.78 4.80 35.08
C PHE A 32 27.29 4.58 34.89
N THR A 33 27.88 5.15 33.83
CA THR A 33 29.15 5.91 33.87
C THR A 33 29.18 7.00 32.77
N PRO A 34 29.76 8.19 33.02
CA PRO A 34 29.89 9.28 32.04
C PRO A 34 31.34 9.52 31.58
N SER A 35 31.52 9.88 30.31
CA SER A 35 32.68 10.60 29.74
C SER A 35 32.42 10.79 28.23
N THR A 36 32.81 11.83 27.50
CA THR A 36 33.55 13.08 27.70
C THR A 36 33.29 13.92 26.43
N TYR A 37 33.23 15.24 26.54
CA TYR A 37 33.17 16.16 25.40
C TYR A 37 34.49 16.19 24.61
N ALA A 38 34.44 16.15 23.28
CA ALA A 38 35.43 16.81 22.41
C ALA A 38 34.94 17.02 20.97
N ALA A 39 34.91 18.31 20.60
CA ALA A 39 35.20 18.94 19.30
C ALA A 39 34.42 18.55 18.02
N ALA A 40 33.73 19.56 17.50
CA ALA A 40 33.36 19.72 16.10
C ALA A 40 34.60 19.79 15.19
N ASP A 41 34.55 19.19 14.00
CA ASP A 41 34.35 19.90 12.72
C ASP A 41 34.51 18.92 11.54
N SER A 42 33.96 19.32 10.38
CA SER A 42 33.89 18.67 9.06
C SER A 42 32.57 17.95 8.72
N VAL A 43 31.68 18.75 8.13
CA VAL A 43 30.52 18.37 7.33
C VAL A 43 31.01 17.52 6.15
N ASN A 44 30.90 16.20 6.28
CA ASN A 44 30.87 15.32 5.13
C ASN A 44 29.40 15.02 4.86
N VAL A 45 28.86 15.59 3.77
CA VAL A 45 27.56 15.18 3.20
C VAL A 45 27.77 13.80 2.58
N GLN A 46 27.96 12.80 3.43
CA GLN A 46 27.77 11.41 3.03
C GLN A 46 26.27 11.25 2.83
N ALA A 47 25.89 11.08 1.56
CA ALA A 47 24.63 10.51 1.16
C ALA A 47 24.31 9.38 2.13
N SER A 48 23.30 9.59 2.98
CA SER A 48 22.85 8.57 3.91
C SER A 48 22.55 7.35 3.06
N GLN A 49 23.29 6.26 3.29
CA GLN A 49 23.01 4.97 2.68
C GLN A 49 21.64 4.52 3.20
N THR A 50 20.56 5.00 2.59
CA THR A 50 19.23 4.46 2.74
C THR A 50 19.31 2.99 2.36
N GLN A 51 19.20 2.10 3.36
CA GLN A 51 19.15 0.65 3.13
C GLN A 51 18.14 0.36 2.03
N SER A 52 18.58 -0.30 0.97
CA SER A 52 17.70 -0.73 -0.11
C SER A 52 16.72 -1.76 0.41
N VAL A 53 15.49 -1.72 -0.10
CA VAL A 53 14.49 -2.72 0.22
C VAL A 53 14.89 -4.03 -0.44
N ASP A 54 15.24 -5.03 0.37
CA ASP A 54 15.53 -6.36 -0.14
C ASP A 54 14.21 -7.06 -0.53
N TRP A 55 13.96 -7.11 -1.83
CA TRP A 55 12.78 -7.71 -2.46
C TRP A 55 12.98 -9.19 -2.81
N ASN A 56 14.22 -9.67 -2.82
CA ASN A 56 14.55 -11.04 -3.20
C ASN A 56 14.47 -12.03 -2.02
N LYS A 57 14.00 -11.56 -0.85
CA LYS A 57 13.72 -12.43 0.29
C LYS A 57 12.67 -13.48 -0.08
N PRO A 58 12.93 -14.78 0.17
CA PRO A 58 11.98 -15.86 -0.15
C PRO A 58 10.58 -15.62 0.41
N GLU A 59 10.46 -15.03 1.59
CA GLU A 59 9.17 -14.76 2.23
C GLU A 59 8.37 -13.67 1.53
N LYS A 60 9.06 -12.69 0.93
CA LYS A 60 8.40 -11.66 0.11
C LYS A 60 7.95 -12.25 -1.21
N ILE A 61 8.79 -13.05 -1.87
CA ILE A 61 8.43 -13.73 -3.12
C ILE A 61 7.20 -14.63 -2.91
N ALA A 62 7.20 -15.45 -1.86
CA ALA A 62 6.06 -16.30 -1.52
C ALA A 62 4.80 -15.48 -1.20
N MET A 63 4.93 -14.32 -0.54
CA MET A 63 3.80 -13.41 -0.29
C MET A 63 3.25 -12.80 -1.59
N LEU A 64 4.12 -12.38 -2.50
CA LEU A 64 3.74 -11.83 -3.80
C LEU A 64 2.98 -12.84 -4.65
N GLN A 65 3.41 -14.09 -4.65
CA GLN A 65 2.72 -15.19 -5.32
C GLN A 65 1.30 -15.37 -4.77
N LYS A 66 1.12 -15.38 -3.43
CA LYS A 66 -0.22 -15.47 -2.82
C LYS A 66 -1.11 -14.26 -3.08
N LEU A 67 -0.53 -13.06 -3.14
CA LEU A 67 -1.24 -11.85 -3.55
C LEU A 67 -1.72 -11.95 -5.00
N ALA A 68 -0.90 -12.47 -5.90
CA ALA A 68 -1.26 -12.72 -7.28
C ALA A 68 -2.37 -13.77 -7.41
N MET A 69 -2.28 -14.89 -6.68
CA MET A 69 -3.34 -15.91 -6.59
C MET A 69 -4.66 -15.30 -6.11
N SER A 70 -4.60 -14.43 -5.09
CA SER A 70 -5.78 -13.75 -4.54
C SER A 70 -6.40 -12.78 -5.56
N SER A 71 -5.59 -12.09 -6.34
CA SER A 71 -6.05 -11.23 -7.44
C SER A 71 -6.73 -12.04 -8.54
N TRP A 72 -6.20 -13.21 -8.90
CA TRP A 72 -6.83 -14.13 -9.86
C TRP A 72 -8.18 -14.60 -9.35
N ALA A 73 -8.24 -15.10 -8.12
CA ALA A 73 -9.50 -15.54 -7.51
C ALA A 73 -10.54 -14.41 -7.42
N ALA A 74 -10.14 -13.18 -7.12
CA ALA A 74 -11.03 -12.03 -7.10
C ALA A 74 -11.59 -11.65 -8.49
N GLY A 75 -10.86 -11.96 -9.58
CA GLY A 75 -11.31 -11.76 -10.96
C GLY A 75 -12.25 -12.87 -11.45
N ASP A 76 -12.03 -14.10 -11.00
CA ASP A 76 -12.81 -15.28 -11.38
C ASP A 76 -14.16 -15.37 -10.64
N PHE A 77 -14.17 -14.90 -9.39
CA PHE A 77 -15.34 -14.86 -8.53
C PHE A 77 -16.00 -13.48 -8.54
N TYR A 78 -17.23 -13.40 -8.03
CA TYR A 78 -17.93 -12.14 -7.91
C TYR A 78 -17.30 -11.31 -6.78
N SER A 79 -16.71 -10.15 -7.12
CA SER A 79 -16.21 -9.16 -6.17
C SER A 79 -17.39 -8.45 -5.49
N ASP A 80 -17.98 -9.12 -4.51
CA ASP A 80 -19.10 -8.60 -3.73
C ASP A 80 -18.58 -7.88 -2.48
N PRO A 81 -18.77 -6.55 -2.37
CA PRO A 81 -18.41 -5.81 -1.18
C PRO A 81 -19.10 -6.33 0.09
N ASP A 82 -20.27 -6.97 -0.02
CA ASP A 82 -21.03 -7.49 1.10
C ASP A 82 -20.64 -8.93 1.47
N ASN A 83 -19.83 -9.61 0.65
CA ASN A 83 -19.36 -10.95 0.93
C ASN A 83 -18.20 -10.96 1.94
N ALA A 84 -18.44 -11.58 3.10
CA ALA A 84 -17.46 -11.65 4.19
C ALA A 84 -16.15 -12.37 3.80
N ARG A 85 -16.19 -13.37 2.90
CA ARG A 85 -14.98 -14.08 2.45
C ARG A 85 -14.14 -13.22 1.52
N TYR A 86 -14.78 -12.49 0.61
CA TYR A 86 -14.11 -11.50 -0.22
C TYR A 86 -13.44 -10.41 0.63
N GLN A 87 -14.16 -9.86 1.61
CA GLN A 87 -13.61 -8.86 2.53
C GLN A 87 -12.44 -9.39 3.36
N ALA A 88 -12.48 -10.66 3.78
CA ALA A 88 -11.37 -11.29 4.50
C ALA A 88 -10.11 -11.39 3.61
N VAL A 89 -10.25 -11.82 2.35
CA VAL A 89 -9.13 -11.85 1.39
C VAL A 89 -8.59 -10.44 1.14
N LYS A 90 -9.48 -9.45 0.95
CA LYS A 90 -9.08 -8.05 0.77
C LYS A 90 -8.31 -7.52 1.98
N ALA A 91 -8.81 -7.69 3.19
CA ALA A 91 -8.16 -7.23 4.41
C ALA A 91 -6.79 -7.89 4.61
N ALA A 92 -6.69 -9.20 4.38
CA ALA A 92 -5.40 -9.92 4.45
C ALA A 92 -4.42 -9.45 3.36
N SER A 93 -4.91 -9.18 2.15
CA SER A 93 -4.09 -8.62 1.06
C SER A 93 -3.56 -7.23 1.41
N ASP A 94 -4.41 -6.35 1.95
CA ASP A 94 -4.04 -5.01 2.40
C ASP A 94 -2.96 -5.06 3.50
N GLN A 95 -3.06 -6.02 4.43
CA GLN A 95 -2.03 -6.26 5.44
C GLN A 95 -0.70 -6.72 4.84
N CYS A 96 -0.73 -7.64 3.86
CA CYS A 96 0.46 -8.07 3.14
C CYS A 96 1.15 -6.90 2.41
N TYR A 97 0.39 -6.07 1.68
CA TYR A 97 0.94 -4.88 1.02
C TYR A 97 1.56 -3.89 2.02
N ALA A 98 0.92 -3.67 3.17
CA ALA A 98 1.48 -2.81 4.21
C ALA A 98 2.84 -3.32 4.74
N LEU A 99 2.99 -4.64 4.89
CA LEU A 99 4.26 -5.25 5.31
C LEU A 99 5.33 -5.23 4.21
N LEU A 100 4.93 -5.36 2.94
CA LEU A 100 5.86 -5.24 1.81
C LEU A 100 6.42 -3.82 1.68
N LEU A 101 5.63 -2.81 2.05
CA LEU A 101 6.07 -1.41 2.12
C LEU A 101 7.09 -1.16 3.24
N ASP A 102 6.95 -1.85 4.37
CA ASP A 102 7.84 -1.73 5.52
C ASP A 102 9.11 -2.59 5.32
N SER A 103 10.24 -1.92 5.07
CA SER A 103 11.56 -2.55 4.90
C SER A 103 12.07 -3.24 6.16
N THR A 104 11.50 -2.92 7.32
CA THR A 104 11.88 -3.46 8.64
C THR A 104 11.00 -4.64 9.08
N SER A 105 10.02 -5.03 8.27
CA SER A 105 9.16 -6.19 8.54
C SER A 105 9.98 -7.45 8.83
N SER A 106 9.74 -8.07 10.00
CA SER A 106 10.40 -9.32 10.37
C SER A 106 9.86 -10.50 9.54
N THR A 107 10.71 -11.50 9.31
CA THR A 107 10.32 -12.78 8.68
C THR A 107 9.08 -13.40 9.35
N SER A 108 9.00 -13.36 10.68
CA SER A 108 7.84 -13.87 11.42
C SER A 108 6.53 -13.15 11.09
N LYS A 109 6.55 -11.82 10.93
CA LYS A 109 5.38 -11.02 10.55
C LYS A 109 4.96 -11.31 9.10
N LEU A 110 5.94 -11.40 8.19
CA LEU A 110 5.68 -11.72 6.78
C LEU A 110 5.02 -13.10 6.65
N ASN A 111 5.55 -14.10 7.35
CA ASN A 111 5.01 -15.46 7.33
C ASN A 111 3.61 -15.52 7.95
N ALA A 112 3.37 -14.85 9.08
CA ALA A 112 2.05 -14.82 9.71
C ALA A 112 0.98 -14.18 8.80
N ALA A 113 1.30 -13.07 8.14
CA ALA A 113 0.39 -12.44 7.18
C ALA A 113 0.15 -13.32 5.95
N SER A 114 1.20 -13.97 5.43
CA SER A 114 1.10 -14.92 4.31
C SER A 114 0.21 -16.13 4.64
N VAL A 115 0.27 -16.66 5.87
CA VAL A 115 -0.62 -17.73 6.34
C VAL A 115 -2.07 -17.24 6.47
N THR A 116 -2.26 -16.02 6.97
CA THR A 116 -3.60 -15.41 7.10
C THR A 116 -4.26 -15.24 5.74
N LEU A 117 -3.53 -14.73 4.75
CA LEU A 117 -4.00 -14.59 3.38
C LEU A 117 -4.35 -15.94 2.76
N ASP A 118 -3.51 -16.95 2.96
CA ASP A 118 -3.74 -18.31 2.43
C ASP A 118 -5.00 -18.95 2.99
N SER A 119 -5.24 -18.80 4.29
CA SER A 119 -6.46 -19.27 4.97
C SER A 119 -7.71 -18.55 4.47
N ALA A 120 -7.62 -17.23 4.29
CA ALA A 120 -8.71 -16.43 3.73
C ALA A 120 -9.03 -16.84 2.29
N LEU A 121 -8.00 -17.03 1.45
CA LEU A 121 -8.15 -17.47 0.07
C LEU A 121 -8.76 -18.88 -0.01
N THR A 122 -8.30 -19.81 0.83
CA THR A 122 -8.88 -21.16 0.92
C THR A 122 -10.37 -21.10 1.23
N SER A 123 -10.76 -20.33 2.25
CA SER A 123 -12.17 -20.15 2.61
C SER A 123 -12.99 -19.49 1.48
N TYR A 124 -12.38 -18.61 0.69
CA TYR A 124 -13.03 -17.94 -0.44
C TYR A 124 -13.26 -18.91 -1.61
N ILE A 125 -12.26 -19.73 -1.93
CA ILE A 125 -12.37 -20.81 -2.93
C ILE A 125 -13.46 -21.81 -2.53
N GLU A 126 -13.48 -22.21 -1.26
CA GLU A 126 -14.50 -23.13 -0.71
C GLU A 126 -15.91 -22.55 -0.77
N GLU A 127 -16.10 -21.23 -0.85
CA GLU A 127 -17.42 -20.60 -0.98
C GLU A 127 -17.94 -20.67 -2.42
N TYR A 128 -17.07 -20.50 -3.42
CA TYR A 128 -17.49 -20.35 -4.81
C TYR A 128 -17.35 -21.60 -5.67
N ILE A 129 -16.43 -22.50 -5.34
CA ILE A 129 -16.25 -23.72 -6.14
C ILE A 129 -17.16 -24.83 -5.63
N ARG A 130 -18.11 -25.21 -6.49
CA ARG A 130 -19.16 -26.21 -6.26
C ARG A 130 -19.11 -27.36 -7.27
N ASP A 131 -18.57 -27.10 -8.46
CA ASP A 131 -18.48 -28.05 -9.57
C ASP A 131 -17.26 -27.69 -10.46
N ALA A 132 -17.08 -28.43 -11.55
CA ALA A 132 -15.98 -28.26 -12.50
C ALA A 132 -16.11 -27.03 -13.42
N SER A 133 -17.28 -26.38 -13.49
CA SER A 133 -17.60 -25.40 -14.55
C SER A 133 -16.63 -24.22 -14.62
N LEU A 134 -16.17 -23.74 -13.46
CA LEU A 134 -15.18 -22.68 -13.39
C LEU A 134 -13.84 -23.14 -13.95
N LEU A 135 -13.39 -24.34 -13.56
CA LEU A 135 -12.11 -24.89 -13.97
C LEU A 135 -12.07 -25.15 -15.48
N GLU A 136 -13.14 -25.71 -16.06
CA GLU A 136 -13.29 -25.89 -17.50
C GLU A 136 -13.21 -24.56 -18.26
N ARG A 137 -13.98 -23.56 -17.80
CA ARG A 137 -14.01 -22.24 -18.43
C ARG A 137 -12.64 -21.56 -18.38
N GLN A 138 -12.00 -21.56 -17.22
CA GLN A 138 -10.75 -20.83 -17.00
C GLN A 138 -9.58 -21.48 -17.74
N THR A 139 -9.48 -22.81 -17.68
CA THR A 139 -8.44 -23.54 -18.43
C THR A 139 -8.58 -23.31 -19.93
N PHE A 140 -9.80 -23.36 -20.49
CA PHE A 140 -10.03 -23.07 -21.91
C PHE A 140 -9.66 -21.64 -22.30
N GLN A 141 -10.00 -20.65 -21.46
CA GLN A 141 -9.62 -19.25 -21.69
C GLN A 141 -8.10 -19.05 -21.64
N MET A 142 -7.43 -19.67 -20.67
CA MET A 142 -5.97 -19.60 -20.52
C MET A 142 -5.24 -20.22 -21.71
N VAL A 143 -5.67 -21.38 -22.22
CA VAL A 143 -5.09 -21.98 -23.44
C VAL A 143 -5.17 -21.02 -24.62
N ARG A 144 -6.35 -20.42 -24.83
CA ARG A 144 -6.56 -19.47 -25.93
C ARG A 144 -5.68 -18.23 -25.80
N MET A 145 -5.53 -17.70 -24.59
CA MET A 145 -4.64 -16.59 -24.30
C MET A 145 -3.19 -16.98 -24.61
N LEU A 146 -2.68 -18.05 -24.01
CA LEU A 146 -1.29 -18.50 -24.15
C LEU A 146 -0.89 -18.73 -25.61
N ASN A 147 -1.73 -19.40 -26.39
CA ASN A 147 -1.48 -19.63 -27.82
C ASN A 147 -1.29 -18.34 -28.63
N ALA A 148 -1.85 -17.21 -28.16
CA ALA A 148 -1.71 -15.91 -28.82
C ALA A 148 -0.62 -15.01 -28.21
N SER A 149 -0.03 -15.42 -27.07
CA SER A 149 0.83 -14.55 -26.26
C SER A 149 2.20 -15.16 -25.92
N ILE A 150 2.64 -16.23 -26.57
CA ILE A 150 4.01 -16.74 -26.43
C ILE A 150 4.96 -15.94 -27.31
N GLY A 151 6.08 -15.51 -26.74
CA GLY A 151 7.05 -14.69 -27.47
C GLY A 151 8.21 -14.23 -26.61
N THR A 152 8.96 -13.24 -27.11
CA THR A 152 10.12 -12.65 -26.45
C THR A 152 9.98 -11.13 -26.24
N THR A 153 8.86 -10.55 -26.66
CA THR A 153 8.60 -9.11 -26.55
C THR A 153 7.82 -8.78 -25.29
N PRO A 154 7.85 -7.53 -24.78
CA PRO A 154 6.99 -7.10 -23.69
C PRO A 154 5.51 -7.48 -23.93
N GLY A 155 4.84 -7.95 -22.88
CA GLY A 155 3.45 -8.43 -22.92
C GLY A 155 3.29 -9.88 -23.40
N THR A 156 4.38 -10.58 -23.71
CA THR A 156 4.36 -12.02 -24.06
C THR A 156 5.00 -12.87 -22.98
N TYR A 157 4.76 -14.18 -23.04
CA TYR A 157 5.27 -15.16 -22.09
C TYR A 157 6.38 -16.01 -22.72
N PRO A 158 7.43 -16.36 -21.95
CA PRO A 158 8.44 -17.30 -22.42
C PRO A 158 7.84 -18.69 -22.59
N GLN A 159 8.34 -19.43 -23.59
CA GLN A 159 7.87 -20.79 -23.91
C GLN A 159 7.86 -21.71 -22.68
N SER A 160 8.91 -21.69 -21.87
CA SER A 160 9.02 -22.54 -20.67
C SER A 160 7.94 -22.28 -19.62
N ALA A 161 7.51 -21.03 -19.46
CA ALA A 161 6.42 -20.69 -18.54
C ALA A 161 5.07 -21.13 -19.12
N ALA A 162 4.87 -20.99 -20.43
CA ALA A 162 3.69 -21.49 -21.11
C ALA A 162 3.58 -23.02 -21.01
N ASP A 163 4.67 -23.76 -21.25
CA ASP A 163 4.71 -25.23 -21.14
C ASP A 163 4.36 -25.71 -19.72
N SER A 164 4.86 -24.99 -18.71
CA SER A 164 4.53 -25.25 -17.30
C SER A 164 3.04 -25.04 -17.04
N MET A 165 2.46 -23.96 -17.58
CA MET A 165 1.03 -23.69 -17.44
C MET A 165 0.17 -24.69 -18.21
N PHE A 166 0.58 -25.13 -19.41
CA PHE A 166 -0.12 -26.18 -20.15
C PHE A 166 -0.19 -27.50 -19.36
N THR A 167 0.89 -27.87 -18.67
CA THR A 167 0.90 -29.04 -17.79
C THR A 167 -0.14 -28.93 -16.67
N ILE A 168 -0.25 -27.74 -16.05
CA ILE A 168 -1.24 -27.48 -14.99
C ILE A 168 -2.66 -27.50 -15.57
N ILE A 169 -2.85 -26.97 -16.77
CA ILE A 169 -4.13 -27.01 -17.48
C ILE A 169 -4.55 -28.45 -17.77
N ASP A 170 -3.65 -29.30 -18.27
CA ASP A 170 -3.95 -30.70 -18.57
C ASP A 170 -4.38 -31.46 -17.31
N GLN A 171 -3.71 -31.21 -16.17
CA GLN A 171 -4.08 -31.79 -14.88
C GLN A 171 -5.46 -31.32 -14.41
N ALA A 172 -5.72 -30.02 -14.49
CA ALA A 172 -6.99 -29.43 -14.15
C ALA A 172 -8.14 -29.97 -15.02
N GLN A 173 -7.92 -30.12 -16.33
CA GLN A 173 -8.90 -30.66 -17.26
C GLN A 173 -9.16 -32.15 -17.04
N ALA A 174 -8.13 -32.94 -16.72
CA ALA A 174 -8.30 -34.34 -16.39
C ALA A 174 -9.25 -34.54 -15.20
N VAL A 175 -9.17 -33.69 -14.17
CA VAL A 175 -10.09 -33.71 -13.04
C VAL A 175 -11.47 -33.15 -13.42
N ALA A 176 -11.52 -32.07 -14.19
CA ALA A 176 -12.79 -31.45 -14.60
C ALA A 176 -13.71 -32.40 -15.39
N TYR A 177 -13.12 -33.23 -16.27
CA TYR A 177 -13.86 -34.17 -17.11
C TYR A 177 -14.00 -35.58 -16.52
N ASP A 178 -13.48 -35.84 -15.32
CA ASP A 178 -13.68 -37.08 -14.61
C ASP A 178 -15.06 -37.08 -13.92
N GLU A 179 -15.97 -37.93 -14.39
CA GLU A 179 -17.32 -38.08 -13.84
C GLU A 179 -17.33 -38.51 -12.37
N THR A 180 -16.22 -39.04 -11.85
CA THR A 180 -16.05 -39.45 -10.46
C THR A 180 -15.35 -38.43 -9.58
N ALA A 181 -14.90 -37.31 -10.14
CA ALA A 181 -14.22 -36.27 -9.40
C ALA A 181 -15.12 -35.59 -8.36
N THR A 182 -14.53 -35.29 -7.22
CA THR A 182 -15.17 -34.66 -6.08
C THR A 182 -14.98 -33.14 -6.10
N VAL A 183 -15.87 -32.42 -5.41
CA VAL A 183 -15.74 -30.95 -5.22
C VAL A 183 -14.39 -30.58 -4.59
N GLN A 184 -13.83 -31.43 -3.73
CA GLN A 184 -12.52 -31.19 -3.13
C GLN A 184 -11.39 -31.27 -4.16
N GLN A 185 -11.49 -32.17 -5.15
CA GLN A 185 -10.52 -32.24 -6.25
C GLN A 185 -10.65 -31.00 -7.15
N PHE A 186 -11.86 -30.52 -7.45
CA PHE A 186 -12.03 -29.27 -8.21
C PHE A 186 -11.39 -28.06 -7.50
N ARG A 187 -11.55 -27.96 -6.17
CA ARG A 187 -10.93 -26.89 -5.37
C ARG A 187 -9.41 -26.98 -5.36
N GLN A 188 -8.87 -28.19 -5.23
CA GLN A 188 -7.43 -28.40 -5.25
C GLN A 188 -6.83 -28.04 -6.62
N GLU A 189 -7.43 -28.51 -7.70
CA GLU A 189 -6.93 -28.19 -9.04
C GLU A 189 -7.11 -26.72 -9.42
N TYR A 190 -8.20 -26.08 -8.97
CA TYR A 190 -8.31 -24.63 -9.11
C TYR A 190 -7.19 -23.90 -8.35
N ARG A 191 -6.82 -24.38 -7.16
CA ARG A 191 -5.70 -23.80 -6.40
C ARG A 191 -4.38 -23.97 -7.13
N ASN A 192 -4.12 -25.14 -7.72
CA ASN A 192 -2.96 -25.38 -8.58
C ASN A 192 -2.98 -24.46 -9.81
N TYR A 193 -4.15 -24.28 -10.43
CA TYR A 193 -4.36 -23.40 -11.57
C TYR A 193 -4.00 -21.94 -11.26
N ILE A 194 -4.54 -21.35 -10.20
CA ILE A 194 -4.23 -19.95 -9.85
C ILE A 194 -2.77 -19.77 -9.38
N ASP A 195 -2.15 -20.82 -8.82
CA ASP A 195 -0.73 -20.82 -8.49
C ASP A 195 0.14 -20.79 -9.75
N GLY A 196 -0.18 -21.66 -10.72
CA GLY A 196 0.41 -21.63 -12.06
C GLY A 196 0.22 -20.31 -12.78
N ALA A 197 -0.98 -19.73 -12.70
CA ALA A 197 -1.28 -18.43 -13.30
C ALA A 197 -0.51 -17.28 -12.62
N ALA A 198 -0.23 -17.37 -11.32
CA ALA A 198 0.64 -16.43 -10.61
C ALA A 198 2.10 -16.54 -11.08
N ALA A 199 2.63 -17.76 -11.19
CA ALA A 199 3.97 -18.01 -11.71
C ALA A 199 4.12 -17.58 -13.18
N LEU A 200 3.11 -17.86 -14.02
CA LEU A 200 3.06 -17.42 -15.40
C LEU A 200 3.10 -15.89 -15.51
N ARG A 201 2.33 -15.18 -14.68
CA ARG A 201 2.34 -13.71 -14.63
C ARG A 201 3.72 -13.19 -14.23
N ASP A 202 4.37 -13.80 -13.24
CA ASP A 202 5.70 -13.39 -12.80
C ASP A 202 6.76 -13.53 -13.91
N ALA A 203 6.60 -14.54 -14.78
CA ALA A 203 7.48 -14.80 -15.91
C ALA A 203 7.21 -13.92 -17.14
N MET A 204 6.15 -13.11 -17.16
CA MET A 204 5.79 -12.28 -18.31
C MET A 204 6.93 -11.32 -18.67
N HIS A 205 7.25 -11.21 -19.97
CA HIS A 205 8.20 -10.22 -20.44
C HIS A 205 7.61 -8.81 -20.29
N PHE A 206 8.40 -7.88 -19.79
CA PHE A 206 8.02 -6.47 -19.65
C PHE A 206 9.21 -5.57 -20.03
N ASP A 207 8.90 -4.35 -20.45
CA ASP A 207 9.92 -3.37 -20.80
C ASP A 207 10.54 -2.78 -19.53
N ARG A 208 11.79 -3.17 -19.26
CA ARG A 208 12.56 -2.67 -18.12
C ARG A 208 13.03 -1.24 -18.33
N ALA A 209 13.38 -0.87 -19.56
CA ALA A 209 13.88 0.46 -19.88
C ALA A 209 12.76 1.49 -19.73
N GLU A 210 11.56 1.19 -20.22
CA GLU A 210 10.38 2.06 -20.03
C GLU A 210 10.09 2.29 -18.54
N LYS A 211 10.15 1.23 -17.72
CA LYS A 211 9.94 1.35 -16.27
C LYS A 211 11.06 2.13 -15.57
N GLN A 212 12.30 1.99 -16.00
CA GLN A 212 13.44 2.78 -15.51
C GLN A 212 13.25 4.27 -15.84
N ASP A 213 12.84 4.59 -17.08
CA ASP A 213 12.55 5.96 -17.50
C ASP A 213 11.42 6.58 -16.66
N ALA A 214 10.33 5.83 -16.46
CA ALA A 214 9.20 6.25 -15.63
C ALA A 214 9.62 6.48 -14.15
N LEU A 215 10.48 5.63 -13.61
CA LEU A 215 11.07 5.83 -12.28
C LEU A 215 11.93 7.10 -12.22
N GLY A 216 12.73 7.36 -13.27
CA GLY A 216 13.54 8.58 -13.39
C GLY A 216 12.69 9.85 -13.32
N VAL A 217 11.57 9.89 -14.05
CA VAL A 217 10.61 11.01 -13.99
C VAL A 217 10.05 11.18 -12.58
N LYS A 218 9.57 10.10 -11.95
CA LYS A 218 9.04 10.15 -10.58
C LYS A 218 10.05 10.65 -9.55
N ARG A 219 11.33 10.28 -9.69
CA ARG A 219 12.40 10.79 -8.83
C ARG A 219 12.53 12.30 -8.96
N GLN A 220 12.56 12.83 -10.18
CA GLN A 220 12.67 14.28 -10.41
C GLN A 220 11.48 15.03 -9.79
N GLU A 221 10.26 14.54 -9.96
CA GLU A 221 9.07 15.14 -9.35
C GLU A 221 9.13 15.14 -7.82
N ALA A 222 9.55 14.03 -7.21
CA ALA A 222 9.68 13.93 -5.76
C ALA A 222 10.71 14.92 -5.19
N GLU A 223 11.86 15.08 -5.86
CA GLU A 223 12.89 16.04 -5.48
C GLU A 223 12.39 17.49 -5.59
N GLN A 224 11.66 17.81 -6.67
CA GLN A 224 11.07 19.14 -6.85
C GLN A 224 10.03 19.48 -5.78
N LEU A 225 9.17 18.52 -5.42
CA LEU A 225 8.19 18.68 -4.35
C LEU A 225 8.87 18.98 -3.00
N ALA A 226 9.93 18.24 -2.68
CA ALA A 226 10.65 18.40 -1.43
C ALA A 226 11.54 19.66 -1.40
N ALA A 227 12.05 20.13 -2.55
CA ALA A 227 12.83 21.36 -2.64
C ALA A 227 12.03 22.58 -2.18
N GLY A 228 10.71 22.61 -2.43
CA GLY A 228 9.81 23.65 -1.94
C GLY A 228 9.68 23.69 -0.41
N GLN A 229 10.02 22.59 0.28
CA GLN A 229 9.96 22.43 1.74
C GLN A 229 11.32 21.97 2.30
N ALA A 230 12.44 22.49 1.77
CA ALA A 230 13.79 21.99 2.08
C ALA A 230 14.15 22.00 3.58
N ASN A 231 13.55 22.90 4.36
CA ASN A 231 13.79 23.03 5.80
C ASN A 231 12.85 22.18 6.67
N ASP A 232 11.87 21.49 6.07
CA ASP A 232 10.92 20.65 6.80
C ASP A 232 11.49 19.24 6.98
N ALA A 233 11.88 18.91 8.22
CA ALA A 233 12.50 17.63 8.54
C ALA A 233 11.57 16.42 8.28
N ASP A 234 10.25 16.60 8.42
CA ASP A 234 9.28 15.52 8.19
C ASP A 234 9.13 15.24 6.69
N VAL A 235 9.11 16.29 5.86
CA VAL A 235 9.13 16.15 4.39
C VAL A 235 10.43 15.49 3.91
N GLN A 236 11.58 15.89 4.47
CA GLN A 236 12.88 15.27 4.13
C GLN A 236 12.93 13.79 4.54
N LYS A 237 12.33 13.42 5.66
CA LYS A 237 12.20 12.02 6.07
C LYS A 237 11.37 11.23 5.05
N LEU A 238 10.21 11.73 4.64
CA LEU A 238 9.37 11.07 3.63
C LEU A 238 10.03 10.99 2.26
N LEU A 239 10.83 11.99 1.88
CA LEU A 239 11.65 11.93 0.68
C LEU A 239 12.69 10.80 0.75
N ASN A 240 13.33 10.61 1.91
CA ASN A 240 14.26 9.50 2.10
C ASN A 240 13.55 8.14 2.07
N ASP A 241 12.34 8.02 2.63
CA ASP A 241 11.51 6.81 2.52
C ASP A 241 11.17 6.51 1.05
N PHE A 242 10.81 7.53 0.27
CA PHE A 242 10.59 7.41 -1.17
C PHE A 242 11.85 6.95 -1.91
N ARG A 243 13.00 7.59 -1.66
CA ARG A 243 14.29 7.23 -2.27
C ARG A 243 14.68 5.78 -1.98
N ALA A 244 14.46 5.29 -0.75
CA ALA A 244 14.74 3.91 -0.39
C ALA A 244 13.91 2.91 -1.21
N GLN A 245 12.61 3.17 -1.41
CA GLN A 245 11.76 2.34 -2.26
C GLN A 245 12.15 2.44 -3.73
N ALA A 246 12.49 3.65 -4.22
CA ALA A 246 12.92 3.88 -5.60
C ALA A 246 14.22 3.13 -5.91
N ASN A 247 15.20 3.17 -5.00
CA ASN A 247 16.44 2.39 -5.14
C ASN A 247 16.16 0.87 -5.13
N GLY A 248 15.17 0.42 -4.35
CA GLY A 248 14.74 -0.98 -4.36
C GLY A 248 14.14 -1.40 -5.71
N LEU A 249 13.30 -0.56 -6.31
CA LEU A 249 12.74 -0.81 -7.64
C LEU A 249 13.83 -0.80 -8.73
N GLU A 250 14.74 0.18 -8.69
CA GLU A 250 15.86 0.27 -9.63
C GLU A 250 16.71 -1.01 -9.61
N SER A 251 17.05 -1.51 -8.42
CA SER A 251 17.78 -2.78 -8.29
C SER A 251 17.04 -3.99 -8.87
N LEU A 252 15.70 -4.00 -8.85
CA LEU A 252 14.90 -5.07 -9.47
C LEU A 252 14.88 -4.95 -10.99
N LEU A 253 14.84 -3.73 -11.50
CA LEU A 253 14.82 -3.43 -12.93
C LEU A 253 16.17 -3.74 -13.58
N ASP A 254 17.28 -3.45 -12.89
CA ASP A 254 18.65 -3.79 -13.31
C ASP A 254 18.93 -5.30 -13.24
N GLY A 255 18.17 -6.02 -12.42
CA GLY A 255 18.30 -7.45 -12.21
C GLY A 255 17.43 -8.31 -13.14
N THR A 256 17.23 -9.57 -12.76
CA THR A 256 16.40 -10.56 -13.46
C THR A 256 15.10 -10.88 -12.73
N SER A 257 14.72 -10.07 -11.73
CA SER A 257 13.53 -10.32 -10.92
C SER A 257 12.25 -10.35 -11.74
N GLY A 258 11.32 -11.23 -11.38
CA GLY A 258 10.03 -11.38 -12.06
C GLY A 258 9.12 -10.17 -11.91
N LEU A 259 8.07 -10.15 -12.73
CA LEU A 259 7.14 -9.02 -12.83
C LEU A 259 6.44 -8.73 -11.50
N LEU A 260 6.08 -9.73 -10.69
CA LEU A 260 5.34 -9.51 -9.45
C LEU A 260 6.16 -8.68 -8.45
N ALA A 261 7.46 -8.92 -8.37
CA ALA A 261 8.37 -8.13 -7.52
C ALA A 261 8.47 -6.69 -8.02
N VAL A 262 8.59 -6.50 -9.33
CA VAL A 262 8.64 -5.17 -9.95
C VAL A 262 7.35 -4.39 -9.73
N GLU A 263 6.19 -4.98 -10.00
CA GLU A 263 4.88 -4.32 -9.80
C GLU A 263 4.64 -3.96 -8.33
N ALA A 264 5.05 -4.81 -7.39
CA ALA A 264 4.93 -4.51 -5.97
C ALA A 264 5.86 -3.38 -5.53
N ALA A 265 7.08 -3.34 -6.06
CA ALA A 265 8.00 -2.24 -5.83
C ALA A 265 7.50 -0.93 -6.45
N GLU A 266 6.94 -0.96 -7.65
CA GLU A 266 6.27 0.18 -8.29
C GLU A 266 5.12 0.71 -7.43
N ARG A 267 4.28 -0.18 -6.90
CA ARG A 267 3.20 0.20 -5.97
C ARG A 267 3.75 0.88 -4.73
N ASN A 268 4.85 0.38 -4.16
CA ASN A 268 5.45 0.96 -2.98
C ASN A 268 6.06 2.35 -3.26
N VAL A 269 6.74 2.52 -4.39
CA VAL A 269 7.24 3.81 -4.86
C VAL A 269 6.09 4.80 -5.04
N GLN A 270 4.99 4.38 -5.65
CA GLN A 270 3.79 5.21 -5.78
C GLN A 270 3.22 5.60 -4.41
N THR A 271 3.13 4.65 -3.50
CA THR A 271 2.57 4.87 -2.15
C THR A 271 3.42 5.85 -1.34
N THR A 272 4.75 5.78 -1.42
CA THR A 272 5.63 6.75 -0.74
C THR A 272 5.62 8.11 -1.41
N TYR A 273 5.55 8.15 -2.74
CA TYR A 273 5.37 9.41 -3.50
C TYR A 273 4.08 10.13 -3.11
N ASP A 274 2.96 9.42 -3.08
CA ASP A 274 1.65 10.00 -2.75
C ASP A 274 1.60 10.56 -1.32
N LYS A 275 2.27 9.86 -0.38
CA LYS A 275 2.47 10.37 0.98
C LYS A 275 3.33 11.63 1.01
N LEU A 276 4.45 11.64 0.28
CA LEU A 276 5.36 12.78 0.19
C LEU A 276 4.65 14.00 -0.41
N ALA A 277 3.92 13.83 -1.51
CA ALA A 277 3.19 14.91 -2.18
C ALA A 277 2.15 15.53 -1.24
N GLU A 278 1.37 14.71 -0.54
CA GLU A 278 0.37 15.20 0.43
C GLU A 278 1.03 15.89 1.63
N ALA A 279 2.17 15.37 2.11
CA ALA A 279 2.94 15.97 3.19
C ALA A 279 3.55 17.33 2.80
N ALA A 280 4.08 17.46 1.58
CA ALA A 280 4.64 18.71 1.08
C ALA A 280 3.57 19.81 0.98
N LEU A 281 2.36 19.45 0.52
CA LEU A 281 1.21 20.38 0.51
C LEU A 281 0.80 20.78 1.93
N LEU A 282 0.68 19.83 2.84
CA LEU A 282 0.33 20.10 4.24
C LEU A 282 1.37 21.01 4.92
N SER A 283 2.66 20.78 4.69
CA SER A 283 3.74 21.61 5.23
C SER A 283 3.66 23.06 4.72
N ALA A 284 3.42 23.25 3.42
CA ALA A 284 3.23 24.57 2.83
C ALA A 284 2.04 25.32 3.47
N GLU A 285 0.90 24.64 3.63
CA GLU A 285 -0.30 25.22 4.26
C GLU A 285 -0.08 25.52 5.75
N LEU A 286 0.66 24.68 6.48
CA LEU A 286 1.05 24.94 7.86
C LEU A 286 1.91 26.21 7.97
N ALA A 287 2.85 26.41 7.05
CA ALA A 287 3.68 27.61 7.02
C ALA A 287 2.83 28.88 6.78
N GLN A 288 1.83 28.81 5.89
CA GLN A 288 0.90 29.91 5.64
C GLN A 288 0.00 30.17 6.86
N ALA A 289 -0.60 29.14 7.44
CA ALA A 289 -1.46 29.24 8.61
C ALA A 289 -0.71 29.82 9.84
N ARG A 290 0.58 29.49 10.01
CA ARG A 290 1.42 30.09 11.06
C ARG A 290 1.58 31.60 10.88
N LYS A 291 1.81 32.08 9.65
CA LYS A 291 1.89 33.53 9.36
C LYS A 291 0.59 34.26 9.70
N MET A 292 -0.56 33.59 9.56
CA MET A 292 -1.85 34.20 9.92
C MET A 292 -1.98 34.48 11.42
N LEU A 293 -1.23 33.78 12.28
CA LEU A 293 -1.22 34.05 13.72
C LEU A 293 -0.55 35.38 14.08
N ASP A 294 0.17 36.02 13.15
CA ASP A 294 0.75 37.35 13.32
C ASP A 294 -0.25 38.48 13.03
N SER A 295 -1.49 38.13 12.62
CA SER A 295 -2.55 39.10 12.33
C SER A 295 -2.96 39.92 13.55
N PRO A 296 -3.47 41.15 13.36
CA PRO A 296 -3.86 42.02 14.46
C PRO A 296 -5.03 41.43 15.27
N LYS A 297 -4.83 41.36 16.59
CA LYS A 297 -5.80 40.80 17.53
C LYS A 297 -6.62 41.90 18.19
N GLY A 298 -7.94 41.70 18.27
CA GLY A 298 -8.82 42.58 19.04
C GLY A 298 -10.28 42.53 18.58
N ILE A 299 -11.01 43.63 18.84
CA ILE A 299 -12.46 43.73 18.62
C ILE A 299 -12.85 44.79 17.59
N ARG A 300 -11.88 45.56 17.09
CA ARG A 300 -12.09 46.63 16.10
C ARG A 300 -12.12 46.06 14.68
N SER A 301 -12.65 46.84 13.75
CA SER A 301 -12.61 46.45 12.33
C SER A 301 -11.16 46.26 11.86
N GLY A 302 -10.92 45.26 11.02
CA GLY A 302 -9.60 44.81 10.59
C GLY A 302 -8.86 43.95 11.61
N GLN A 303 -9.48 43.57 12.74
CA GLN A 303 -8.88 42.72 13.76
C GLN A 303 -9.61 41.38 13.92
N TYR A 304 -8.87 40.37 14.35
CA TYR A 304 -9.41 39.03 14.63
C TYR A 304 -9.69 38.85 16.13
N PRO A 305 -10.80 38.19 16.51
CA PRO A 305 -11.11 37.90 17.90
C PRO A 305 -10.14 36.88 18.51
N SER A 306 -9.91 36.95 19.82
CA SER A 306 -8.97 36.06 20.51
C SER A 306 -9.31 34.57 20.39
N SER A 307 -10.60 34.23 20.28
CA SER A 307 -11.06 32.84 20.15
C SER A 307 -10.58 32.21 18.83
N ALA A 308 -10.58 32.97 17.73
CA ALA A 308 -10.16 32.50 16.41
C ALA A 308 -8.68 32.06 16.40
N PHE A 309 -7.79 32.80 17.07
CA PHE A 309 -6.38 32.39 17.22
C PHE A 309 -6.22 31.07 17.99
N GLY A 310 -7.06 30.84 19.00
CA GLY A 310 -7.05 29.60 19.78
C GLY A 310 -7.43 28.39 18.93
N GLU A 311 -8.50 28.53 18.14
CA GLU A 311 -8.97 27.49 17.22
C GLU A 311 -7.95 27.20 16.12
N LEU A 312 -7.41 28.24 15.47
CA LEU A 312 -6.40 28.09 14.41
C LEU A 312 -5.12 27.43 14.96
N ARG A 313 -4.62 27.85 16.13
CA ARG A 313 -3.44 27.23 16.75
C ARG A 313 -3.67 25.75 17.07
N LYS A 314 -4.88 25.40 17.53
CA LYS A 314 -5.24 24.00 17.79
C LYS A 314 -5.20 23.17 16.51
N ALA A 315 -5.75 23.70 15.41
CA ALA A 315 -5.70 23.03 14.11
C ALA A 315 -4.26 22.87 13.60
N ILE A 316 -3.46 23.93 13.64
CA ILE A 316 -2.03 23.91 13.27
C ILE A 316 -1.28 22.81 14.05
N ASN A 317 -1.47 22.76 15.37
CA ASN A 317 -0.77 21.77 16.21
C ASN A 317 -1.21 20.33 15.90
N LYS A 318 -2.50 20.10 15.66
CA LYS A 318 -3.02 18.77 15.31
C LYS A 318 -2.48 18.31 13.94
N SER A 319 -2.46 19.20 12.96
CA SER A 319 -1.97 18.89 11.61
C SER A 319 -0.45 18.69 11.59
N ALA A 320 0.31 19.52 12.32
CA ALA A 320 1.76 19.35 12.48
C ALA A 320 2.10 18.01 13.17
N LEU A 321 1.36 17.63 14.21
CA LEU A 321 1.52 16.32 14.85
C LEU A 321 1.20 15.15 13.93
N THR A 322 0.26 15.34 12.99
CA THR A 322 -0.05 14.31 11.99
C THR A 322 1.08 14.18 10.97
N LEU A 323 1.67 15.30 10.54
CA LEU A 323 2.83 15.31 9.65
C LEU A 323 4.06 14.63 10.28
N SER A 324 4.31 14.89 11.57
CA SER A 324 5.49 14.35 12.28
C SER A 324 5.37 12.88 12.69
N ARG A 325 4.20 12.26 12.50
CA ARG A 325 3.93 10.84 12.79
C ARG A 325 4.04 10.01 11.52
N THR A 326 4.13 8.69 11.68
CA THR A 326 4.03 7.74 10.57
C THR A 326 2.58 7.68 10.05
N SER A 327 2.15 8.74 9.36
CA SER A 327 0.78 8.91 8.89
C SER A 327 0.58 8.32 7.50
N THR A 328 -0.64 7.84 7.24
CA THR A 328 -1.05 7.44 5.90
C THR A 328 -1.36 8.67 5.04
N GLN A 329 -1.38 8.50 3.72
CA GLN A 329 -1.81 9.56 2.80
C GLN A 329 -3.21 10.08 3.17
N ALA A 330 -4.14 9.18 3.51
CA ALA A 330 -5.49 9.55 3.91
C ALA A 330 -5.52 10.41 5.18
N GLN A 331 -4.70 10.07 6.18
CA GLN A 331 -4.57 10.86 7.41
C GLN A 331 -3.96 12.24 7.17
N LEU A 332 -2.95 12.34 6.29
CA LEU A 332 -2.37 13.63 5.89
C LEU A 332 -3.41 14.49 5.15
N LYS A 333 -4.19 13.88 4.25
CA LYS A 333 -5.27 14.56 3.53
C LYS A 333 -6.40 15.04 4.44
N GLU A 334 -6.78 14.24 5.42
CA GLU A 334 -7.75 14.64 6.44
C GLU A 334 -7.21 15.81 7.28
N ALA A 335 -5.94 15.76 7.67
CA ALA A 335 -5.28 16.83 8.42
C ALA A 335 -5.18 18.13 7.62
N ARG A 336 -4.92 18.05 6.31
CA ARG A 336 -4.94 19.19 5.38
C ARG A 336 -6.34 19.79 5.25
N THR A 337 -7.35 18.95 5.02
CA THR A 337 -8.75 19.39 4.93
C THR A 337 -9.18 20.10 6.23
N THR A 338 -8.86 19.52 7.38
CA THR A 338 -9.15 20.13 8.70
C THR A 338 -8.45 21.46 8.89
N LEU A 339 -7.19 21.60 8.45
CA LEU A 339 -6.43 22.84 8.53
C LEU A 339 -7.04 23.92 7.64
N ALA A 340 -7.36 23.57 6.39
CA ALA A 340 -8.00 24.47 5.43
C ALA A 340 -9.35 25.01 5.96
N GLU A 341 -10.19 24.14 6.55
CA GLU A 341 -11.43 24.57 7.21
C GLU A 341 -11.18 25.54 8.36
N ALA A 342 -10.16 25.30 9.19
CA ALA A 342 -9.81 26.18 10.29
C ALA A 342 -9.30 27.55 9.80
N VAL A 343 -8.52 27.57 8.71
CA VAL A 343 -8.06 28.79 8.05
C VAL A 343 -9.24 29.61 7.50
N VAL A 344 -10.19 28.96 6.81
CA VAL A 344 -11.41 29.62 6.31
C VAL A 344 -12.23 30.20 7.46
N ARG A 345 -12.42 29.42 8.54
CA ARG A 345 -13.12 29.92 9.74
C ARG A 345 -12.40 31.13 10.34
N PHE A 346 -11.08 31.07 10.48
CA PHE A 346 -10.30 32.20 10.98
C PHE A 346 -10.52 33.46 10.13
N GLN A 347 -10.40 33.36 8.80
CA GLN A 347 -10.61 34.47 7.87
C GLN A 347 -12.03 35.06 7.98
N SER A 348 -13.05 34.21 8.15
CA SER A 348 -14.44 34.65 8.30
C SER A 348 -14.74 35.41 9.60
N THR A 349 -13.83 35.34 10.59
CA THR A 349 -14.00 36.05 11.87
C THR A 349 -13.40 37.47 11.87
N LEU A 350 -12.83 37.91 10.75
CA LEU A 350 -12.35 39.28 10.57
C LEU A 350 -13.52 40.27 10.73
N ARG A 351 -13.33 41.27 11.58
CA ARG A 351 -14.37 42.27 11.88
C ARG A 351 -14.32 43.51 11.01
#